data_AF-A0A7C3YN07-F1
#
_entry.id   AF-A0A7C3YN07-F1
#
_cell.length_a   1.000
_cell.length_b   1.000
_cell.length_c   1.000
_cell.angle_alpha   90.00
_cell.angle_beta   90.00
_cell.angle_gamma   90.00
#
_symmetry.space_group_name_H-M   'P 1'
#
loop_
_entity.id
_entity.type
_entity.pdbx_description
1 polymer ?
#
loop_
_entity_poly.entity_id
_entity_poly.type
_entity_poly.pdbx_seq_one_letter_code
_entity_poly.pdbx_strand_id
1 'polypeptide(L)'
;RCRVCGYHEPLPSACPACGSVDLSRQGVGTERLEREVRRLLPGVELLRLDSDVARSYARLRRVLERFGGPGAKVLVGTQMVAKGHHFPEVTLVGVVDADLTLRFPDFRAEERTFAMLVQVAGRSGRGERPGRVIVQTLDPEARAIVLAARGDAEAFYREELARRTELGYPPAGQLVALDLASAEREKTAKAAAFTAGRLREALGERAEVLGPGPVWRERGHAMARLVVKTRESGYTLGVLREFLARYRERYARRGVRLVPDVDPQWS
;
A
#
# COMPACT_ATOMS: atom_id res chain seq x y z
N ARG A 1 8.46 -14.46 -2.77
CA ARG A 1 9.71 -13.65 -2.71
C ARG A 1 9.41 -12.33 -2.00
N CYS A 2 10.05 -12.07 -0.87
CA CYS A 2 9.94 -10.85 -0.08
C CYS A 2 10.62 -9.68 -0.80
N ARG A 3 9.97 -8.51 -0.82
CA ARG A 3 10.50 -7.28 -1.43
C ARG A 3 11.46 -6.52 -0.54
N VAL A 4 11.38 -6.74 0.78
CA VAL A 4 12.18 -6.01 1.78
C VAL A 4 13.53 -6.68 2.01
N CYS A 5 13.56 -7.99 2.32
CA CYS A 5 14.79 -8.71 2.65
C CYS A 5 15.32 -9.62 1.52
N GLY A 6 14.57 -9.78 0.43
CA GLY A 6 14.95 -10.65 -0.68
C GLY A 6 14.75 -12.16 -0.45
N TYR A 7 14.31 -12.57 0.74
CA TYR A 7 13.96 -13.98 1.04
C TYR A 7 12.98 -14.55 0.01
N HIS A 8 13.13 -15.81 -0.35
CA HIS A 8 12.23 -16.49 -1.27
C HIS A 8 12.01 -17.92 -0.85
N GLU A 9 10.80 -18.39 -1.10
CA GLU A 9 10.35 -19.75 -0.84
C GLU A 9 9.56 -20.21 -2.08
N PRO A 10 9.63 -21.49 -2.47
CA PRO A 10 8.77 -22.04 -3.52
C PRO A 10 7.29 -21.91 -3.12
N LEU A 11 6.42 -21.78 -4.12
CA LEU A 11 4.98 -21.81 -3.88
C LEU A 11 4.63 -23.23 -3.42
N PRO A 12 4.08 -23.44 -2.22
CA PRO A 12 3.71 -24.77 -1.78
C PRO A 12 2.57 -25.30 -2.65
N SER A 13 2.49 -26.63 -2.82
CA SER A 13 1.39 -27.28 -3.58
C SER A 13 0.10 -27.39 -2.78
N ALA A 14 0.18 -27.21 -1.46
CA ALA A 14 -0.94 -27.21 -0.53
C ALA A 14 -0.65 -26.26 0.64
N CYS A 15 -1.70 -25.74 1.28
CA CYS A 15 -1.58 -24.93 2.48
C CYS A 15 -0.88 -25.74 3.58
N PRO A 16 0.25 -25.28 4.15
CA PRO A 16 0.97 -26.01 5.19
C PRO A 16 0.18 -26.10 6.51
N ALA A 17 -0.84 -25.25 6.71
CA ALA A 17 -1.65 -25.24 7.92
C ALA A 17 -2.87 -26.17 7.86
N CYS A 18 -3.50 -26.34 6.67
CA CYS A 18 -4.76 -27.08 6.54
C CYS A 18 -4.77 -28.11 5.39
N GLY A 19 -3.72 -28.21 4.59
CA GLY A 19 -3.62 -29.17 3.48
C GLY A 19 -4.42 -28.83 2.22
N SER A 20 -5.12 -27.68 2.18
CA SER A 20 -5.89 -27.28 0.99
C SER A 20 -5.00 -27.03 -0.23
N VAL A 21 -5.38 -27.55 -1.39
CA VAL A 21 -4.72 -27.32 -2.69
C VAL A 21 -5.24 -26.09 -3.43
N ASP A 22 -6.33 -25.47 -2.93
CA ASP A 22 -6.94 -24.29 -3.53
C ASP A 22 -6.18 -23.01 -3.13
N LEU A 23 -4.98 -22.86 -3.69
CA LEU A 23 -4.12 -21.71 -3.48
C LEU A 23 -4.40 -20.65 -4.55
N SER A 24 -5.33 -19.73 -4.25
CA SER A 24 -5.67 -18.64 -5.17
C SER A 24 -4.67 -17.47 -5.12
N ARG A 25 -4.37 -16.88 -6.27
CA ARG A 25 -3.66 -15.58 -6.35
C ARG A 25 -4.67 -14.47 -6.11
N GLN A 26 -4.53 -13.74 -5.00
CA GLN A 26 -5.50 -12.72 -4.58
C GLN A 26 -5.60 -11.52 -5.54
N GLY A 27 -6.80 -10.90 -5.56
CA GLY A 27 -7.13 -9.70 -6.31
C GLY A 27 -8.40 -9.86 -7.16
N VAL A 28 -9.55 -9.43 -6.65
CA VAL A 28 -10.71 -9.16 -7.51
C VAL A 28 -10.46 -7.83 -8.21
N GLY A 29 -9.92 -7.89 -9.44
CA GLY A 29 -9.82 -6.70 -10.28
C GLY A 29 -11.19 -6.03 -10.43
N THR A 30 -11.22 -4.70 -10.50
CA THR A 30 -12.47 -3.92 -10.63
C THR A 30 -13.31 -4.36 -11.82
N GLU A 31 -12.69 -4.86 -12.90
CA GLU A 31 -13.35 -5.45 -14.06
C GLU A 31 -14.10 -6.75 -13.74
N ARG A 32 -13.55 -7.62 -12.88
CA ARG A 32 -14.22 -8.85 -12.46
C ARG A 32 -15.41 -8.52 -11.57
N LEU A 33 -15.23 -7.58 -10.63
CA LEU A 33 -16.32 -7.11 -9.78
C LEU A 33 -17.45 -6.50 -10.62
N GLU A 34 -17.11 -5.70 -11.62
CA GLU A 34 -18.07 -5.12 -12.57
C GLU A 34 -18.87 -6.18 -13.33
N ARG A 35 -18.23 -7.25 -13.81
CA ARG A 35 -18.94 -8.35 -14.48
C ARG A 35 -19.91 -9.06 -13.54
N GLU A 36 -19.50 -9.37 -12.32
CA GLU A 36 -20.39 -10.03 -11.34
C GLU A 36 -21.55 -9.12 -10.92
N VAL A 37 -21.30 -7.83 -10.70
CA VAL A 37 -22.36 -6.87 -10.36
C VAL A 37 -23.38 -6.77 -11.48
N ARG A 38 -22.96 -6.66 -12.74
CA ARG A 38 -23.89 -6.65 -13.89
C ARG A 38 -24.73 -7.92 -13.99
N ARG A 39 -24.13 -9.06 -13.67
CA ARG A 39 -24.80 -10.36 -13.69
C ARG A 39 -25.85 -10.48 -12.58
N LEU A 40 -25.53 -10.01 -11.37
CA LEU A 40 -26.38 -10.13 -10.19
C LEU A 40 -27.48 -9.05 -10.12
N LEU A 41 -27.22 -7.87 -10.70
CA LEU A 41 -28.14 -6.73 -10.67
C LEU A 41 -28.48 -6.28 -12.11
N PRO A 42 -29.18 -7.13 -12.90
CA PRO A 42 -29.59 -6.77 -14.24
C PRO A 42 -30.52 -5.55 -14.19
N GLY A 43 -30.23 -4.53 -15.00
CA GLY A 43 -31.03 -3.29 -15.06
C GLY A 43 -30.63 -2.19 -14.08
N VAL A 44 -29.71 -2.45 -13.15
CA VAL A 44 -29.13 -1.40 -12.30
C VAL A 44 -27.95 -0.75 -13.02
N GLU A 45 -27.92 0.58 -13.05
CA GLU A 45 -26.85 1.30 -13.71
C GLU A 45 -25.53 1.15 -12.93
N LEU A 46 -24.50 0.66 -13.62
CA LEU A 46 -23.17 0.48 -13.07
C LEU A 46 -22.21 1.56 -13.58
N LEU A 47 -21.64 2.32 -12.64
CA LEU A 47 -20.64 3.35 -12.90
C LEU A 47 -19.28 2.87 -12.37
N ARG A 48 -18.22 3.19 -13.11
CA ARG A 48 -16.85 2.81 -12.76
C ARG A 48 -16.00 4.03 -12.48
N LEU A 49 -15.23 3.96 -11.41
CA LEU A 49 -14.43 5.07 -10.92
C LEU A 49 -13.03 4.56 -10.52
N ASP A 50 -12.14 4.51 -11.52
CA ASP A 50 -10.75 4.09 -11.36
C ASP A 50 -9.78 5.28 -11.35
N SER A 51 -8.50 4.99 -11.18
CA SER A 51 -7.45 6.00 -11.15
C SER A 51 -7.32 6.79 -12.46
N ASP A 52 -7.66 6.20 -13.61
CA ASP A 52 -7.59 6.89 -14.91
C ASP A 52 -8.75 7.87 -15.12
N VAL A 53 -9.95 7.50 -14.68
CA VAL A 53 -11.11 8.41 -14.63
C VAL A 53 -10.84 9.55 -13.64
N ALA A 54 -10.25 9.24 -12.48
CA ALA A 54 -9.93 10.23 -11.45
C ALA A 54 -8.91 11.30 -11.90
N ARG A 55 -8.02 10.97 -12.86
CA ARG A 55 -7.02 11.91 -13.39
C ARG A 55 -7.62 13.09 -14.16
N SER A 56 -8.85 12.96 -14.65
CA SER A 56 -9.54 14.02 -15.39
C SER A 56 -10.68 14.59 -14.55
N TYR A 57 -10.54 15.84 -14.10
CA TYR A 57 -11.58 16.55 -13.35
C TYR A 57 -12.95 16.49 -14.05
N ALA A 58 -12.98 16.70 -15.37
CA ALA A 58 -14.21 16.64 -16.15
C ALA A 58 -14.83 15.23 -16.22
N ARG A 59 -14.02 14.17 -16.32
CA ARG A 59 -14.54 12.78 -16.29
C ARG A 59 -15.03 12.40 -14.91
N LEU A 60 -14.24 12.71 -13.87
CA LEU A 60 -14.59 12.51 -12.47
C LEU A 60 -15.93 13.18 -12.15
N ARG A 61 -16.05 14.48 -12.44
CA ARG A 61 -17.27 15.25 -12.18
C ARG A 61 -18.50 14.63 -12.85
N ARG A 62 -18.41 14.24 -14.12
CA ARG A 62 -19.51 13.58 -14.85
C ARG A 62 -19.95 12.26 -14.21
N VAL A 63 -19.02 11.43 -13.76
CA VAL A 63 -19.37 10.15 -13.11
C VAL A 63 -20.06 10.41 -11.77
N LEU A 64 -19.59 11.38 -10.99
CA LEU A 64 -20.17 11.72 -9.69
C LEU A 64 -21.55 12.37 -9.82
N GLU A 65 -21.74 13.28 -10.78
CA GLU A 65 -23.05 13.88 -11.09
C GLU A 65 -24.05 12.80 -11.52
N ARG A 66 -23.63 11.87 -12.39
CA ARG A 66 -24.47 10.75 -12.83
C ARG A 66 -24.82 9.83 -11.67
N PHE A 67 -23.87 9.53 -10.79
CA PHE A 67 -24.10 8.72 -9.59
C PHE A 67 -25.09 9.38 -8.62
N GLY A 68 -24.99 10.70 -8.42
CA GLY A 68 -25.88 11.47 -7.55
C GLY A 68 -27.27 11.74 -8.10
N GLY A 69 -27.53 11.46 -9.38
CA GLY A 69 -28.86 11.61 -9.99
C GLY A 69 -29.89 10.58 -9.49
N PRO A 70 -31.16 10.68 -9.91
CA PRO A 70 -32.22 9.75 -9.52
C PRO A 70 -31.99 8.34 -10.07
N GLY A 71 -32.61 7.34 -9.44
CA GLY A 71 -32.54 5.93 -9.84
C GLY A 71 -31.51 5.12 -9.06
N ALA A 72 -31.71 3.80 -9.03
CA ALA A 72 -30.78 2.87 -8.38
C ALA A 72 -29.50 2.73 -9.21
N LYS A 73 -28.35 2.94 -8.57
CA LYS A 73 -27.03 2.87 -9.22
C LYS A 73 -26.02 2.20 -8.31
N VAL A 74 -25.01 1.59 -8.93
CA VAL A 74 -23.84 1.05 -8.24
C VAL A 74 -22.60 1.75 -8.75
N LEU A 75 -21.74 2.20 -7.83
CA LEU A 75 -20.44 2.76 -8.14
C LEU A 75 -19.35 1.79 -7.71
N VAL A 76 -18.60 1.25 -8.68
CA VAL A 76 -17.42 0.41 -8.42
C VAL A 76 -16.17 1.26 -8.60
N GLY A 77 -15.33 1.32 -7.58
CA GLY A 77 -14.10 2.10 -7.64
C GLY A 77 -13.01 1.59 -6.73
N THR A 78 -11.83 2.19 -6.88
CA THR A 78 -10.69 1.98 -5.98
C THR A 78 -10.74 2.96 -4.80
N GLN A 79 -10.00 2.65 -3.72
CA GLN A 79 -9.94 3.41 -2.46
C GLN A 79 -9.88 4.94 -2.59
N MET A 80 -9.27 5.46 -3.66
CA MET A 80 -8.91 6.87 -3.76
C MET A 80 -10.03 7.81 -4.21
N VAL A 81 -11.12 7.34 -4.81
CA VAL A 81 -11.89 8.20 -5.73
C VAL A 81 -13.15 8.88 -5.15
N ALA A 82 -13.47 8.66 -3.87
CA ALA A 82 -14.64 9.27 -3.21
C ALA A 82 -14.31 10.26 -2.08
N LYS A 83 -13.03 10.59 -1.85
CA LYS A 83 -12.66 11.63 -0.86
C LYS A 83 -13.24 12.98 -1.30
N GLY A 84 -13.99 13.63 -0.40
CA GLY A 84 -14.56 14.97 -0.64
C GLY A 84 -15.95 14.99 -1.29
N HIS A 85 -16.50 13.85 -1.73
CA HIS A 85 -17.83 13.78 -2.32
C HIS A 85 -18.82 13.12 -1.35
N HIS A 86 -19.97 13.77 -1.14
CA HIS A 86 -21.02 13.29 -0.26
C HIS A 86 -22.24 12.89 -1.08
N PHE A 87 -22.69 11.64 -0.91
CA PHE A 87 -23.89 11.11 -1.52
C PHE A 87 -24.87 10.72 -0.41
N PRO A 88 -25.85 11.58 -0.07
CA PRO A 88 -26.79 11.35 1.03
C PRO A 88 -27.59 10.05 0.87
N GLU A 89 -27.86 9.68 -0.37
CA GLU A 89 -28.66 8.51 -0.76
C GLU A 89 -27.88 7.18 -0.67
N VAL A 90 -26.56 7.22 -0.40
CA VAL A 90 -25.76 6.00 -0.26
C VAL A 90 -25.99 5.40 1.13
N THR A 91 -26.79 4.34 1.16
CA THR A 91 -27.13 3.59 2.37
C THR A 91 -26.37 2.27 2.50
N LEU A 92 -25.65 1.83 1.46
CA LEU A 92 -24.88 0.60 1.48
C LEU A 92 -23.49 0.82 0.86
N VAL A 93 -22.44 0.37 1.56
CA VAL A 93 -21.10 0.25 0.99
C VAL A 93 -20.56 -1.15 1.18
N GLY A 94 -20.08 -1.74 0.09
CA GLY A 94 -19.36 -3.01 0.10
C GLY A 94 -17.85 -2.79 -0.07
N VAL A 95 -17.06 -3.22 0.91
CA VAL A 95 -15.60 -3.32 0.78
C VAL A 95 -15.27 -4.74 0.36
N VAL A 96 -15.01 -4.90 -0.94
CA VAL A 96 -14.66 -6.18 -1.54
C VAL A 96 -13.16 -6.37 -1.40
N ASP A 97 -12.75 -7.45 -0.72
CA ASP A 97 -11.35 -7.84 -0.53
C ASP A 97 -10.51 -6.86 0.31
N ALA A 98 -10.84 -6.72 1.59
CA ALA A 98 -10.07 -5.91 2.54
C ALA A 98 -8.65 -6.44 2.77
N ASP A 99 -8.42 -7.73 2.52
CA ASP A 99 -7.11 -8.38 2.65
C ASP A 99 -6.05 -7.77 1.73
N LEU A 100 -6.44 -7.23 0.56
CA LEU A 100 -5.51 -6.57 -0.35
C LEU A 100 -4.75 -5.42 0.33
N THR A 101 -5.42 -4.68 1.20
CA THR A 101 -4.79 -3.58 1.95
C THR A 101 -4.17 -4.10 3.22
N LEU A 102 -4.86 -4.99 3.94
CA LEU A 102 -4.44 -5.49 5.24
C LEU A 102 -3.14 -6.31 5.16
N ARG A 103 -2.97 -7.09 4.09
CA ARG A 103 -1.82 -7.98 3.88
C ARG A 103 -0.78 -7.37 2.94
N PHE A 104 -0.93 -6.09 2.59
CA PHE A 104 0.07 -5.40 1.79
C PHE A 104 1.40 -5.35 2.56
N PRO A 105 2.56 -5.61 1.94
CA PRO A 105 3.85 -5.66 2.63
C PRO A 105 4.39 -4.25 2.95
N ASP A 106 3.63 -3.48 3.71
CA ASP A 106 3.95 -2.16 4.28
C ASP A 106 3.56 -2.22 5.77
N PHE A 107 4.41 -1.68 6.64
CA PHE A 107 4.09 -1.62 8.07
C PHE A 107 2.84 -0.76 8.35
N ARG A 108 2.44 0.11 7.41
CA ARG A 108 1.22 0.93 7.47
C ARG A 108 -0.04 0.21 6.98
N ALA A 109 0.02 -1.06 6.62
CA ALA A 109 -1.11 -1.81 6.06
C ALA A 109 -2.36 -1.81 6.95
N GLU A 110 -2.17 -2.06 8.25
CA GLU A 110 -3.24 -2.02 9.27
C GLU A 110 -3.86 -0.63 9.37
N GLU A 111 -3.04 0.43 9.47
CA GLU A 111 -3.51 1.82 9.52
C GLU A 111 -4.29 2.22 8.26
N ARG A 112 -3.79 1.86 7.08
CA ARG A 112 -4.46 2.14 5.81
C ARG A 112 -5.80 1.40 5.72
N THR A 113 -5.86 0.16 6.18
CA THR A 113 -7.09 -0.64 6.21
C THR A 113 -8.10 -0.01 7.17
N PHE A 114 -7.68 0.29 8.40
CA PHE A 114 -8.52 0.96 9.40
C PHE A 114 -9.07 2.29 8.87
N ALA A 115 -8.20 3.15 8.33
CA ALA A 115 -8.58 4.45 7.78
C ALA A 115 -9.55 4.33 6.60
N MET A 116 -9.36 3.35 5.71
CA MET A 116 -10.30 3.06 4.62
C MET A 116 -11.67 2.69 5.18
N LEU A 117 -11.73 1.77 6.14
CA LEU A 117 -12.98 1.27 6.71
C LEU A 117 -13.74 2.38 7.46
N VAL A 118 -13.05 3.15 8.29
CA VAL A 118 -13.63 4.32 8.97
C VAL A 118 -14.12 5.36 7.97
N GLN A 119 -13.34 5.64 6.93
CA GLN A 119 -13.74 6.57 5.88
C GLN A 119 -15.01 6.09 5.16
N VAL A 120 -15.08 4.80 4.81
CA VAL A 120 -16.24 4.19 4.16
C VAL A 120 -17.47 4.21 5.06
N ALA A 121 -17.33 3.83 6.33
CA ALA A 121 -18.39 3.91 7.32
C ALA A 121 -18.94 5.33 7.48
N GLY A 122 -18.06 6.34 7.46
CA GLY A 122 -18.46 7.74 7.49
C GLY A 122 -19.12 8.25 6.21
N ARG A 123 -19.21 7.47 5.12
CA ARG A 123 -19.88 7.87 3.86
C ARG A 123 -21.32 7.37 3.78
N SER A 124 -21.64 6.27 4.45
CA SER A 124 -23.00 5.74 4.54
C SER A 124 -23.73 6.32 5.76
N GLY A 125 -24.98 6.74 5.60
CA GLY A 125 -25.84 7.08 6.74
C GLY A 125 -25.65 8.47 7.36
N ARG A 126 -25.21 9.47 6.58
CA ARG A 126 -25.26 10.89 7.00
C ARG A 126 -26.61 11.57 6.73
N GLY A 127 -27.54 10.88 6.06
CA GLY A 127 -28.92 11.32 5.91
C GLY A 127 -29.82 10.71 6.99
N GLU A 128 -31.14 10.76 6.80
CA GLU A 128 -32.12 10.21 7.75
C GLU A 128 -32.12 8.67 7.81
N ARG A 129 -31.56 8.00 6.79
CA ARG A 129 -31.53 6.54 6.69
C ARG A 129 -30.21 5.97 7.21
N PRO A 130 -30.25 4.92 8.07
CA PRO A 130 -29.05 4.28 8.55
C PRO A 130 -28.27 3.65 7.40
N GLY A 131 -26.95 3.87 7.41
CA GLY A 131 -26.02 3.26 6.48
C GLY A 131 -25.58 1.87 6.94
N ARG A 132 -25.29 0.97 6.01
CA ARG A 132 -24.67 -0.32 6.27
C ARG A 132 -23.35 -0.43 5.52
N VAL A 133 -22.32 -0.91 6.20
CA VAL A 133 -21.05 -1.31 5.58
C VAL A 133 -20.90 -2.82 5.69
N ILE A 134 -20.56 -3.45 4.57
CA ILE A 134 -20.24 -4.88 4.51
C ILE A 134 -18.78 -5.00 4.09
N VAL A 135 -17.98 -5.69 4.90
CA VAL A 135 -16.56 -5.90 4.66
C VAL A 135 -16.33 -7.37 4.36
N GLN A 136 -15.73 -7.66 3.21
CA GLN A 136 -15.27 -8.99 2.86
C GLN A 136 -13.78 -9.11 3.22
N THR A 137 -13.46 -10.08 4.08
CA THR A 137 -12.10 -10.38 4.54
C THR A 137 -11.97 -11.86 4.86
N LEU A 138 -10.77 -12.41 4.71
CA LEU A 138 -10.38 -13.74 5.18
C LEU A 138 -10.04 -13.74 6.67
N ASP A 139 -9.73 -12.57 7.23
CA ASP A 139 -9.42 -12.39 8.64
C ASP A 139 -10.39 -11.38 9.28
N PRO A 140 -11.59 -11.82 9.71
CA PRO A 140 -12.57 -10.94 10.34
C PRO A 140 -12.17 -10.50 11.76
N GLU A 141 -11.20 -11.19 12.37
CA GLU A 141 -10.68 -10.88 13.71
C GLU A 141 -9.50 -9.91 13.67
N ALA A 142 -9.00 -9.58 12.47
CA ALA A 142 -7.96 -8.58 12.28
C ALA A 142 -8.28 -7.28 13.02
N ARG A 143 -7.30 -6.81 13.78
CA ARG A 143 -7.45 -5.66 14.69
C ARG A 143 -7.98 -4.42 13.98
N ALA A 144 -7.44 -4.05 12.82
CA ALA A 144 -7.95 -2.91 12.04
C ALA A 144 -9.43 -3.06 11.68
N ILE A 145 -9.92 -4.27 11.41
CA ILE A 145 -11.31 -4.52 11.02
C ILE A 145 -12.23 -4.44 12.24
N VAL A 146 -11.88 -5.13 13.33
CA VAL A 146 -12.68 -5.15 14.56
C VAL A 146 -12.81 -3.75 15.17
N LEU A 147 -11.70 -3.01 15.27
CA LEU A 147 -11.72 -1.66 15.84
C LEU A 147 -12.44 -0.67 14.92
N ALA A 148 -12.31 -0.80 13.59
CA ALA A 148 -13.07 0.04 12.66
C ALA A 148 -14.57 -0.24 12.74
N ALA A 149 -14.98 -1.51 12.88
CA ALA A 149 -16.38 -1.90 13.02
C ALA A 149 -17.00 -1.36 14.33
N ARG A 150 -16.21 -1.23 15.39
CA ARG A 150 -16.62 -0.64 16.68
C ARG A 150 -16.57 0.89 16.70
N GLY A 151 -15.93 1.52 15.72
CA GLY A 151 -15.66 2.96 15.72
C GLY A 151 -14.61 3.39 16.76
N ASP A 152 -13.80 2.47 17.26
CA ASP A 152 -12.83 2.74 18.33
C ASP A 152 -11.46 3.14 17.76
N ALA A 153 -11.40 4.38 17.27
CA ALA A 153 -10.18 4.94 16.71
C ALA A 153 -9.10 5.16 17.77
N GLU A 154 -9.48 5.50 19.00
CA GLU A 154 -8.52 5.76 20.08
C GLU A 154 -7.75 4.49 20.46
N ALA A 155 -8.46 3.36 20.62
CA ALA A 155 -7.80 2.08 20.86
C ALA A 155 -6.88 1.68 19.71
N PHE A 156 -7.34 1.88 18.46
CA PHE A 156 -6.52 1.55 17.28
C PHE A 156 -5.20 2.32 17.29
N TYR A 157 -5.24 3.64 17.47
CA TYR A 157 -4.04 4.48 17.47
C TYR A 157 -3.12 4.16 18.64
N ARG A 158 -3.66 3.96 19.85
CA ARG A 158 -2.87 3.61 21.03
C ARG A 158 -2.08 2.31 20.80
N GLU A 159 -2.74 1.27 20.31
CA GLU A 159 -2.11 -0.03 20.06
C GLU A 159 -1.12 0.01 18.89
N GLU A 160 -1.47 0.74 17.82
CA GLU A 160 -0.60 0.92 16.66
C GLU A 160 0.69 1.67 17.03
N LEU A 161 0.58 2.76 17.80
CA LEU A 161 1.73 3.54 18.25
C LEU A 161 2.65 2.72 19.16
N ALA A 162 2.10 1.91 20.06
CA ALA A 162 2.89 1.02 20.90
C ALA A 162 3.72 0.03 20.06
N ARG A 163 3.08 -0.65 19.09
CA ARG A 163 3.76 -1.58 18.17
C ARG A 163 4.84 -0.90 17.34
N ARG A 164 4.55 0.29 16.77
CA ARG A 164 5.53 1.03 15.97
C ARG A 164 6.72 1.49 16.81
N THR A 165 6.47 1.87 18.07
CA THR A 165 7.52 2.25 19.01
C THR A 165 8.46 1.09 19.31
N GLU A 166 7.90 -0.07 19.65
CA GLU A 166 8.64 -1.30 19.92
C GLU A 166 9.49 -1.73 18.72
N LEU A 167 8.92 -1.70 17.52
CA LEU A 167 9.58 -2.14 16.27
C LEU A 167 10.47 -1.07 15.60
N GLY A 168 10.42 0.17 16.10
CA GLY A 168 11.21 1.30 15.58
C GLY A 168 10.73 1.85 14.24
N TYR A 169 9.42 1.75 13.96
CA TYR A 169 8.80 2.35 12.79
C TYR A 169 8.29 3.78 13.08
N PRO A 170 8.17 4.65 12.05
CA PRO A 170 7.61 5.99 12.21
C PRO A 170 6.26 5.99 12.93
N PRO A 171 6.04 6.86 13.94
CA PRO A 171 6.85 8.04 14.27
C PRO A 171 8.03 7.81 15.23
N ALA A 172 8.20 6.61 15.80
CA ALA A 172 9.25 6.33 16.78
C ALA A 172 10.65 6.09 16.18
N GLY A 173 10.74 6.08 14.86
CA GLY A 173 11.98 5.99 14.10
C GLY A 173 11.79 6.63 12.74
N GLN A 174 12.81 6.55 11.89
CA GLN A 174 12.80 7.07 10.52
C GLN A 174 13.19 5.98 9.53
N LEU A 175 12.57 6.03 8.37
CA LEU A 175 12.92 5.17 7.23
C LEU A 175 13.50 6.03 6.11
N VAL A 176 14.61 5.59 5.53
CA VAL A 176 15.15 6.19 4.31
C VAL A 176 15.31 5.10 3.26
N ALA A 177 14.51 5.15 2.20
CA ALA A 177 14.70 4.30 1.05
C ALA A 177 15.79 4.86 0.13
N LEU A 178 16.56 3.97 -0.47
CA LEU A 178 17.51 4.28 -1.52
C LEU A 178 17.15 3.44 -2.74
N ASP A 179 16.66 4.10 -3.77
CA ASP A 179 16.31 3.49 -5.04
C ASP A 179 17.47 3.57 -6.02
N LEU A 180 17.85 2.41 -6.53
CA LEU A 180 18.84 2.25 -7.58
C LEU A 180 18.16 1.81 -8.86
N ALA A 181 18.37 2.57 -9.94
CA ALA A 181 17.76 2.31 -11.23
C ALA A 181 18.80 2.36 -12.36
N SER A 182 18.72 1.42 -13.30
CA SER A 182 19.53 1.37 -14.52
C SER A 182 18.76 0.67 -15.64
N ALA A 183 19.16 0.86 -16.89
CA ALA A 183 18.64 0.05 -17.99
C ALA A 183 19.02 -1.44 -17.85
N GLU A 184 20.15 -1.72 -17.19
CA GLU A 184 20.72 -3.06 -17.05
C GLU A 184 20.48 -3.65 -15.66
N ARG A 185 19.85 -4.82 -15.63
CA ARG A 185 19.51 -5.54 -14.39
C ARG A 185 20.73 -5.86 -13.53
N GLU A 186 21.82 -6.26 -14.15
CA GLU A 186 23.05 -6.64 -13.46
C GLU A 186 23.73 -5.43 -12.80
N LYS A 187 23.76 -4.28 -13.48
CA LYS A 187 24.28 -3.02 -12.92
C LYS A 187 23.49 -2.59 -11.70
N THR A 188 22.15 -2.64 -11.77
CA THR A 188 21.28 -2.35 -10.64
C THR A 188 21.54 -3.28 -9.46
N ALA A 189 21.63 -4.60 -9.69
CA ALA A 189 21.89 -5.58 -8.64
C ALA A 189 23.24 -5.33 -7.95
N LYS A 190 24.31 -5.14 -8.73
CA LYS A 190 25.67 -4.88 -8.21
C LYS A 190 25.74 -3.58 -7.42
N ALA A 191 25.14 -2.51 -7.93
CA ALA A 191 25.12 -1.22 -7.24
C ALA A 191 24.33 -1.29 -5.94
N ALA A 192 23.20 -2.02 -5.91
CA ALA A 192 22.39 -2.17 -4.71
C ALA A 192 23.10 -3.00 -3.64
N ALA A 193 23.74 -4.11 -4.02
CA ALA A 193 24.54 -4.93 -3.12
C ALA A 193 25.74 -4.15 -2.54
N PHE A 194 26.48 -3.41 -3.37
CA PHE A 194 27.58 -2.56 -2.93
C PHE A 194 27.10 -1.48 -1.96
N THR A 195 26.00 -0.78 -2.30
CA THR A 195 25.41 0.26 -1.44
C THR A 195 25.03 -0.30 -0.08
N ALA A 196 24.33 -1.43 -0.05
CA ALA A 196 23.93 -2.07 1.21
C ALA A 196 25.15 -2.48 2.05
N GLY A 197 26.19 -3.07 1.45
CA GLY A 197 27.41 -3.44 2.16
C GLY A 197 28.12 -2.24 2.81
N ARG A 198 28.33 -1.17 2.05
CA ARG A 198 29.01 0.04 2.55
C ARG A 198 28.21 0.78 3.61
N LEU A 199 26.88 0.78 3.51
CA LEU A 199 26.04 1.40 4.52
C LEU A 199 26.00 0.57 5.81
N ARG A 200 26.00 -0.76 5.74
CA ARG A 200 26.12 -1.61 6.94
C ARG A 200 27.41 -1.34 7.69
N GLU A 201 28.52 -1.24 6.97
CA GLU A 201 29.82 -0.92 7.55
C GLU A 201 29.83 0.47 8.18
N ALA A 202 29.27 1.47 7.50
CA ALA A 202 29.29 2.86 7.97
C ALA A 202 28.31 3.12 9.13
N LEU A 203 27.16 2.45 9.16
CA LEU A 203 26.11 2.66 10.16
C LEU A 203 26.26 1.73 11.37
N GLY A 204 26.89 0.57 11.20
CA GLY A 204 27.05 -0.44 12.25
C GLY A 204 25.71 -0.81 12.89
N GLU A 205 25.67 -0.86 14.22
CA GLU A 205 24.46 -1.19 14.99
C GLU A 205 23.51 0.00 15.19
N ARG A 206 23.89 1.22 14.77
CA ARG A 206 23.08 2.44 14.99
C ARG A 206 21.88 2.53 14.04
N ALA A 207 21.91 1.81 12.93
CA ALA A 207 20.79 1.74 12.00
C ALA A 207 20.75 0.38 11.27
N GLU A 208 19.54 -0.10 11.00
CA GLU A 208 19.30 -1.36 10.30
C GLU A 208 19.22 -1.12 8.79
N VAL A 209 20.05 -1.82 8.00
CA VAL A 209 20.01 -1.78 6.53
C VAL A 209 19.27 -3.00 5.98
N LEU A 210 18.01 -2.77 5.62
CA LEU A 210 17.10 -3.75 5.03
C LEU A 210 17.31 -3.86 3.51
N GLY A 211 17.57 -5.07 3.02
CA GLY A 211 17.76 -5.36 1.60
C GLY A 211 19.21 -5.64 1.20
N PRO A 212 19.61 -5.40 -0.07
CA PRO A 212 18.79 -4.86 -1.14
C PRO A 212 17.65 -5.81 -1.48
N GLY A 213 16.47 -5.25 -1.75
CA GLY A 213 15.34 -5.98 -2.30
C GLY A 213 15.67 -6.58 -3.67
N PRO A 214 14.84 -7.50 -4.17
CA PRO A 214 15.04 -8.09 -5.48
C PRO A 214 14.96 -7.03 -6.58
N VAL A 215 15.67 -7.22 -7.69
CA VAL A 215 15.57 -6.32 -8.84
C VAL A 215 14.25 -6.58 -9.58
N TRP A 216 13.41 -5.55 -9.75
CA TRP A 216 12.21 -5.59 -10.59
C TRP A 216 12.37 -4.67 -11.81
N ARG A 217 11.44 -4.75 -12.76
CA ARG A 217 11.37 -3.85 -13.92
C ARG A 217 10.21 -2.87 -13.76
N GLU A 218 10.47 -1.60 -14.01
CA GLU A 218 9.46 -0.54 -14.01
C GLU A 218 9.82 0.50 -15.09
N ARG A 219 8.84 0.84 -15.95
CA ARG A 219 8.99 1.83 -17.04
C ARG A 219 10.30 1.67 -17.84
N GLY A 220 10.61 0.44 -18.23
CA GLY A 220 11.80 0.10 -19.02
C GLY A 220 13.12 -0.03 -18.24
N HIS A 221 13.14 0.32 -16.95
CA HIS A 221 14.35 0.29 -16.12
C HIS A 221 14.31 -0.87 -15.12
N ALA A 222 15.48 -1.42 -14.82
CA ALA A 222 15.69 -2.34 -13.71
C ALA A 222 15.90 -1.54 -12.42
N MET A 223 15.09 -1.80 -11.39
CA MET A 223 15.08 -1.09 -10.12
C MET A 223 15.35 -2.02 -8.94
N ALA A 224 16.07 -1.52 -7.95
CA ALA A 224 16.26 -2.17 -6.66
C ALA A 224 16.15 -1.11 -5.55
N ARG A 225 15.58 -1.50 -4.41
CA ARG A 225 15.44 -0.65 -3.23
C ARG A 225 16.13 -1.30 -2.05
N LEU A 226 16.83 -0.50 -1.26
CA LEU A 226 17.15 -0.82 0.12
C LEU A 226 16.52 0.22 1.03
N VAL A 227 16.32 -0.13 2.30
CA VAL A 227 15.74 0.76 3.31
C VAL A 227 16.64 0.80 4.51
N VAL A 228 16.98 2.00 4.97
CA VAL A 228 17.67 2.22 6.24
C VAL A 228 16.61 2.58 7.28
N LYS A 229 16.49 1.76 8.33
CA LYS A 229 15.62 2.01 9.48
C LYS A 229 16.47 2.45 10.67
N THR A 230 16.14 3.58 11.27
CA THR A 230 16.94 4.17 12.34
C THR A 230 16.08 4.83 13.42
N ARG A 231 16.59 4.86 14.65
CA ARG A 231 16.09 5.73 15.73
C ARG A 231 16.98 6.97 15.92
N GLU A 232 18.16 7.00 15.30
CA GLU A 232 19.15 8.08 15.35
C GLU A 232 19.20 8.84 14.02
N SER A 233 18.11 9.54 13.69
CA SER A 233 17.92 10.20 12.40
C SER A 233 19.05 11.18 12.05
N GLY A 234 19.53 11.98 13.02
CA GLY A 234 20.60 12.96 12.79
C GLY A 234 21.90 12.32 12.31
N TYR A 235 22.39 11.31 13.03
CA TYR A 235 23.60 10.56 12.66
C TYR A 235 23.42 9.85 11.31
N THR A 236 22.30 9.15 11.15
CA THR A 236 22.02 8.35 9.94
C THR A 236 21.94 9.22 8.70
N LEU A 237 21.23 10.36 8.76
CA LEU A 237 21.16 11.29 7.64
C LEU A 237 22.51 11.93 7.33
N GLY A 238 23.37 12.16 8.32
CA GLY A 238 24.76 12.58 8.13
C GLY A 238 25.55 11.58 7.29
N VAL A 239 25.56 10.30 7.70
CA VAL A 239 26.23 9.21 6.98
C VAL A 239 25.67 9.05 5.56
N LEU A 240 24.35 9.13 5.38
CA LEU A 240 23.72 9.04 4.08
C LEU A 240 24.08 10.21 3.16
N ARG A 241 24.16 11.44 3.70
CA ARG A 241 24.60 12.62 2.92
C ARG A 241 26.02 12.46 2.41
N GLU A 242 26.94 12.02 3.27
CA GLU A 242 28.33 11.76 2.87
C GLU A 242 28.43 10.64 1.82
N PHE A 243 27.65 9.57 2.01
CA PHE A 243 27.58 8.48 1.04
C PHE A 243 27.09 8.98 -0.33
N LEU A 244 25.98 9.75 -0.36
CA LEU A 244 25.42 10.30 -1.58
C LEU A 244 26.42 11.23 -2.27
N ALA A 245 27.09 12.12 -1.54
CA ALA A 245 28.12 13.00 -2.09
C ALA A 245 29.27 12.21 -2.74
N ARG A 246 29.67 11.09 -2.14
CA ARG A 246 30.78 10.26 -2.64
C ARG A 246 30.41 9.41 -3.86
N TYR A 247 29.20 8.84 -3.89
CA TYR A 247 28.86 7.78 -4.85
C TYR A 247 27.84 8.19 -5.93
N ARG A 248 27.05 9.25 -5.75
CA ARG A 248 25.99 9.62 -6.70
C ARG A 248 26.53 9.89 -8.11
N GLU A 249 27.59 10.68 -8.24
CA GLU A 249 28.22 10.94 -9.54
C GLU A 249 28.89 9.71 -10.13
N ARG A 250 29.54 8.89 -9.30
CA ARG A 250 30.21 7.66 -9.73
C ARG A 250 29.20 6.66 -10.30
N TYR A 251 28.03 6.55 -9.67
CA TYR A 251 26.93 5.76 -10.19
C TYR A 251 26.37 6.33 -11.48
N ALA A 252 26.15 7.65 -11.56
CA ALA A 252 25.66 8.29 -12.77
C ALA A 252 26.59 8.03 -13.98
N ARG A 253 27.91 8.14 -13.81
CA ARG A 253 28.91 7.81 -14.84
C ARG A 253 28.87 6.34 -15.29
N ARG A 254 28.38 5.45 -14.44
CA ARG A 254 28.19 4.01 -14.73
C ARG A 254 26.78 3.67 -15.22
N GLY A 255 25.92 4.68 -15.44
CA GLY A 255 24.54 4.49 -15.89
C GLY A 255 23.60 3.98 -14.80
N VAL A 256 23.89 4.24 -13.53
CA VAL A 256 23.03 3.91 -12.39
C VAL A 256 22.57 5.20 -11.71
N ARG A 257 21.27 5.37 -11.54
CA ARG A 257 20.67 6.46 -10.78
C ARG A 257 20.46 6.00 -9.34
N LEU A 258 20.95 6.78 -8.38
CA LEU A 258 20.68 6.60 -6.95
C LEU A 258 19.77 7.73 -6.46
N VAL A 259 18.61 7.38 -5.91
CA VAL A 259 17.59 8.33 -5.42
C VAL A 259 17.26 8.02 -3.96
N PRO A 260 17.54 8.95 -3.03
CA PRO A 260 17.03 8.84 -1.66
C PRO A 260 15.58 9.29 -1.58
N ASP A 261 14.81 8.59 -0.75
CA ASP A 261 13.43 8.92 -0.38
C ASP A 261 13.29 8.81 1.14
N VAL A 262 13.07 9.94 1.81
CA VAL A 262 12.94 10.01 3.27
C VAL A 262 11.48 9.83 3.62
N ASP A 263 11.21 8.94 4.57
CA ASP A 263 9.86 8.51 4.96
C ASP A 263 9.04 8.00 3.77
N PRO A 264 9.58 6.98 3.04
CA PRO A 264 8.99 6.50 1.81
C PRO A 264 7.55 6.01 2.03
N GLN A 265 6.71 6.32 1.04
CA GLN A 265 5.39 5.75 0.90
C GLN A 265 5.48 4.55 -0.05
N TRP A 266 5.04 3.37 0.39
CA TRP A 266 4.94 2.21 -0.49
C TRP A 266 3.64 2.34 -1.31
N SER A 267 3.79 2.36 -2.63
CA SER A 267 2.70 2.33 -3.62
C SER A 267 2.65 1.00 -4.35
#